data_AF-A0A7V9S7Q9-F1
#
_entry.id   AF-A0A7V9S7Q9-F1
#
_cell.length_a   1.000
_cell.length_b   1.000
_cell.length_c   1.000
_cell.angle_alpha   90.00
_cell.angle_beta   90.00
_cell.angle_gamma   90.00
#
_symmetry.space_group_name_H-M   'P 1'
#
loop_
_entity.id
_entity.type
_entity.pdbx_description
1 polymer ?
#
loop_
_entity_poly.entity_id
_entity_poly.type
_entity_poly.pdbx_seq_one_letter_code
_entity_poly.pdbx_strand_id
1 'polypeptide(L)'
;MAYTKSDPPKQQIERFPWRRQIVTTVFWIGEKASGNNPIPNHASCWDKNWGKNYGGFDDPNPAHRRGMIPARFTPRQNPFYCALPYNDKASTGHRPEAPRVVPWFKERYQGPALSTCKGQWIAIRKGNKSVYAQWEDAGPFRTDHWQYVFGNDRPKPNLNKGAGLDVSPAVRDYLGLQETDVTDWKFVDFDEVPPGPWARFGDNNTFVINERKGVLAQASRPPASAIPR
;
A
#
# COMPACT_ATOMS: atom_id res chain seq x y z
N MET A 1 -3.34 43.43 -30.29
CA MET A 1 -2.95 42.11 -29.78
C MET A 1 -3.46 41.99 -28.35
N ALA A 2 -4.42 41.11 -28.09
CA ALA A 2 -4.98 40.92 -26.74
C ALA A 2 -4.25 39.76 -26.05
N TYR A 3 -3.63 40.06 -24.91
CA TYR A 3 -3.07 39.05 -24.01
C TYR A 3 -4.22 38.35 -23.28
N THR A 4 -4.39 37.05 -23.50
CA THR A 4 -5.24 36.19 -22.67
C THR A 4 -4.49 35.89 -21.36
N LYS A 5 -5.02 36.36 -20.23
CA LYS A 5 -4.61 35.90 -18.91
C LYS A 5 -5.05 34.44 -18.79
N SER A 6 -4.09 33.51 -18.68
CA SER A 6 -4.36 32.14 -18.28
C SER A 6 -4.79 32.13 -16.81
N ASP A 7 -5.91 31.49 -16.52
CA ASP A 7 -6.35 31.26 -15.14
C ASP A 7 -5.28 30.52 -14.34
N PRO A 8 -5.08 30.84 -13.05
CA PRO A 8 -4.19 30.09 -12.19
C PRO A 8 -4.71 28.64 -12.07
N PRO A 9 -3.81 27.64 -11.99
CA PRO A 9 -4.22 26.25 -11.85
C PRO A 9 -5.08 26.12 -10.59
N LYS A 10 -6.29 25.55 -10.75
CA LYS A 10 -7.18 25.21 -9.62
C LYS A 10 -6.37 24.40 -8.62
N GLN A 11 -6.21 24.92 -7.40
CA GLN A 11 -5.67 24.15 -6.29
C GLN A 11 -6.58 22.93 -6.11
N GLN A 12 -6.08 21.77 -6.53
CA GLN A 12 -6.71 20.50 -6.24
C GLN A 12 -6.70 20.38 -4.71
N ILE A 13 -7.87 20.46 -4.08
CA ILE A 13 -7.97 20.23 -2.63
C ILE A 13 -7.54 18.77 -2.41
N GLU A 14 -6.31 18.56 -1.93
CA GLU A 14 -5.82 17.21 -1.63
C GLU A 14 -6.73 16.60 -0.56
N ARG A 15 -7.43 15.51 -0.91
CA ARG A 15 -8.38 14.82 -0.01
C ARG A 15 -7.73 14.37 1.30
N PHE A 16 -6.45 13.99 1.25
CA PHE A 16 -5.67 13.52 2.39
C PHE A 16 -4.36 14.31 2.52
N PRO A 17 -4.08 14.92 3.68
CA PRO A 17 -2.85 15.68 3.89
C PRO A 17 -1.62 14.78 4.04
N TRP A 18 -0.45 15.29 3.66
CA TRP A 18 0.84 14.64 3.92
C TRP A 18 1.17 14.55 5.41
N ARG A 19 1.42 13.33 5.88
CA ARG A 19 2.12 13.02 7.12
C ARG A 19 3.60 13.22 6.88
N ARG A 20 4.20 14.24 7.48
CA ARG A 20 5.59 14.63 7.21
C ARG A 20 6.55 14.08 8.24
N GLN A 21 7.79 13.82 7.84
CA GLN A 21 8.89 13.46 8.76
C GLN A 21 8.52 12.28 9.68
N ILE A 22 8.10 11.18 9.07
CA ILE A 22 7.70 9.95 9.74
C ILE A 22 8.88 8.97 9.71
N VAL A 23 9.29 8.51 10.88
CA VAL A 23 10.27 7.43 10.98
C VAL A 23 9.69 6.20 10.29
N THR A 24 10.45 5.70 9.32
CA THR A 24 10.06 4.65 8.39
C THR A 24 11.07 3.51 8.49
N THR A 25 10.57 2.30 8.71
CA THR A 25 11.38 1.10 8.82
C THR A 25 11.05 0.10 7.73
N VAL A 26 11.91 -0.89 7.53
CA VAL A 26 11.75 -1.91 6.49
C VAL A 26 11.29 -3.21 7.13
N PHE A 27 10.26 -3.82 6.58
CA PHE A 27 9.75 -5.13 6.95
C PHE A 27 9.48 -5.94 5.69
N TRP A 28 9.41 -7.26 5.82
CA TRP A 28 9.18 -8.12 4.66
C TRP A 28 8.36 -9.36 4.94
N ILE A 29 7.67 -9.81 3.90
CA ILE A 29 6.83 -11.01 3.91
C ILE A 29 7.70 -12.26 4.11
N GLY A 30 7.27 -13.12 5.03
CA GLY A 30 7.92 -14.39 5.35
C GLY A 30 9.11 -14.26 6.31
N GLU A 31 9.34 -13.07 6.90
CA GLU A 31 10.30 -12.91 7.99
C GLU A 31 10.03 -13.91 9.11
N LYS A 32 11.07 -14.62 9.55
CA LYS A 32 10.98 -15.53 10.69
C LYS A 32 11.06 -14.73 11.98
N ALA A 33 10.41 -15.23 13.02
CA ALA A 33 10.62 -14.68 14.35
C ALA A 33 12.10 -14.77 14.72
N SER A 34 12.63 -13.69 15.31
CA SER A 34 13.99 -13.60 15.84
C SER A 34 13.93 -12.97 17.24
N GLY A 35 15.06 -12.97 17.96
CA GLY A 35 15.10 -12.39 19.32
C GLY A 35 14.64 -10.92 19.39
N ASN A 36 14.79 -10.17 18.28
CA ASN A 36 14.37 -8.76 18.18
C ASN A 36 13.02 -8.58 17.47
N ASN A 37 12.48 -9.62 16.82
CA ASN A 37 11.16 -9.61 16.21
C ASN A 37 10.38 -10.89 16.59
N PRO A 38 9.57 -10.86 17.66
CA PRO A 38 8.89 -12.07 18.13
C PRO A 38 7.74 -12.51 17.21
N ILE A 39 7.28 -11.64 16.29
CA ILE A 39 6.13 -11.92 15.41
C ILE A 39 6.64 -12.19 13.99
N PRO A 40 6.50 -13.41 13.48
CA PRO A 40 6.90 -13.73 12.10
C PRO A 40 5.90 -13.17 11.07
N ASN A 41 6.39 -12.62 9.97
CA ASN A 41 5.57 -12.03 8.90
C ASN A 41 5.10 -13.08 7.86
N HIS A 42 4.85 -14.32 8.29
CA HIS A 42 4.26 -15.34 7.40
C HIS A 42 2.76 -15.10 7.19
N ALA A 43 2.14 -14.35 8.10
CA ALA A 43 0.78 -13.84 8.04
C ALA A 43 0.81 -12.32 8.23
N SER A 44 -0.13 -11.62 7.61
CA SER A 44 -0.47 -10.24 7.95
C SER A 44 -1.73 -10.21 8.81
N CYS A 45 -2.11 -9.03 9.30
CA CYS A 45 -3.37 -8.81 10.00
C CYS A 45 -4.62 -9.15 9.15
N TRP A 46 -4.50 -9.28 7.83
CA TRP A 46 -5.59 -9.59 6.91
C TRP A 46 -5.35 -10.79 5.99
N ASP A 47 -4.16 -11.40 6.04
CA ASP A 47 -3.84 -12.59 5.26
C ASP A 47 -3.09 -13.61 6.12
N LYS A 48 -3.81 -14.67 6.55
CA LYS A 48 -3.24 -15.75 7.37
C LYS A 48 -2.18 -16.58 6.63
N ASN A 49 -2.15 -16.51 5.31
CA ASN A 49 -1.24 -17.28 4.46
C ASN A 49 -0.35 -16.33 3.63
N TRP A 50 0.00 -15.17 4.17
CA TRP A 50 0.61 -14.07 3.42
C TRP A 50 1.86 -14.48 2.65
N GLY A 51 2.81 -15.19 3.28
CA GLY A 51 4.00 -15.69 2.60
C GLY A 51 3.69 -16.62 1.43
N LYS A 52 2.70 -17.52 1.61
CA LYS A 52 2.25 -18.41 0.54
C LYS A 52 1.56 -17.63 -0.57
N ASN A 53 0.67 -16.71 -0.24
CA ASN A 53 -0.09 -15.93 -1.21
C ASN A 53 0.78 -14.94 -1.99
N TYR A 54 1.80 -14.35 -1.36
CA TYR A 54 2.83 -13.57 -2.05
C TYR A 54 3.66 -14.41 -3.03
N GLY A 55 3.88 -15.69 -2.70
CA GLY A 55 4.62 -16.64 -3.53
C GLY A 55 5.95 -17.11 -2.92
N GLY A 56 6.33 -16.60 -1.75
CA GLY A 56 7.54 -17.00 -1.05
C GLY A 56 8.05 -15.94 -0.07
N PHE A 57 9.30 -16.11 0.34
CA PHE A 57 10.03 -15.16 1.18
C PHE A 57 10.44 -13.92 0.36
N ASP A 58 10.02 -12.73 0.78
CA ASP A 58 10.42 -11.48 0.13
C ASP A 58 11.80 -11.04 0.60
N ASP A 59 12.83 -11.69 0.07
CA ASP A 59 14.20 -11.53 0.56
C ASP A 59 14.66 -10.05 0.52
N PRO A 60 14.98 -9.43 1.67
CA PRO A 60 15.38 -8.05 1.73
C PRO A 60 16.83 -7.84 1.28
N ASN A 61 17.65 -8.88 1.08
CA ASN A 61 19.03 -8.73 0.65
C ASN A 61 19.09 -8.23 -0.82
N PRO A 62 19.69 -7.07 -1.11
CA PRO A 62 19.79 -6.54 -2.47
C PRO A 62 20.41 -7.53 -3.48
N ALA A 63 21.33 -8.40 -3.05
CA ALA A 63 21.95 -9.41 -3.91
C ALA A 63 20.96 -10.51 -4.35
N HIS A 64 19.84 -10.67 -3.66
CA HIS A 64 18.80 -11.66 -3.95
C HIS A 64 17.56 -11.05 -4.61
N ARG A 65 17.69 -9.86 -5.20
CA ARG A 65 16.60 -9.14 -5.87
C ARG A 65 16.91 -8.93 -7.34
N ARG A 66 15.87 -8.99 -8.18
CA ARG A 66 15.92 -8.68 -9.61
C ARG A 66 15.08 -7.44 -9.86
N GLY A 67 15.74 -6.28 -9.83
CA GLY A 67 15.03 -5.01 -9.76
C GLY A 67 14.31 -4.90 -8.41
N MET A 68 12.99 -4.69 -8.44
CA MET A 68 12.18 -4.42 -7.24
C MET A 68 11.50 -5.67 -6.66
N ILE A 69 11.82 -6.87 -7.13
CA ILE A 69 11.20 -8.14 -6.70
C ILE A 69 12.25 -9.19 -6.27
N PRO A 70 11.88 -10.21 -5.49
CA PRO A 70 12.74 -11.37 -5.22
C PRO A 70 13.26 -12.02 -6.50
N ALA A 71 14.52 -12.44 -6.51
CA ALA A 71 15.12 -13.08 -7.68
C ALA A 71 14.58 -14.48 -7.95
N ARG A 72 14.07 -15.16 -6.92
CA ARG A 72 13.68 -16.59 -6.98
C ARG A 72 12.30 -16.85 -7.57
N PHE A 73 11.42 -15.84 -7.62
CA PHE A 73 10.06 -16.00 -8.12
C PHE A 73 9.45 -14.67 -8.55
N THR A 74 8.39 -14.72 -9.36
CA THR A 74 7.55 -13.55 -9.64
C THR A 74 6.47 -13.45 -8.56
N PRO A 75 6.36 -12.33 -7.82
CA PRO A 75 5.33 -12.18 -6.80
C PRO A 75 3.90 -12.30 -7.33
N ARG A 76 3.07 -13.01 -6.57
CA ARG A 76 1.62 -13.13 -6.80
C ARG A 76 0.80 -12.10 -6.02
N GLN A 77 1.43 -11.33 -5.14
CA GLN A 77 0.86 -10.10 -4.59
C GLN A 77 1.80 -8.92 -4.90
N ASN A 78 1.31 -7.70 -4.76
CA ASN A 78 2.05 -6.49 -5.10
C ASN A 78 3.33 -6.40 -4.24
N PRO A 79 4.54 -6.30 -4.85
CA PRO A 79 5.79 -6.16 -4.10
C PRO A 79 5.94 -4.80 -3.41
N PHE A 80 5.14 -3.80 -3.79
CA PHE A 80 5.09 -2.50 -3.12
C PHE A 80 3.96 -2.50 -2.09
N TYR A 81 4.31 -2.87 -0.87
CA TYR A 81 3.39 -2.92 0.26
C TYR A 81 3.94 -2.16 1.47
N CYS A 82 3.05 -1.82 2.39
CA CYS A 82 3.36 -1.11 3.62
C CYS A 82 2.48 -1.58 4.78
N ALA A 83 2.89 -1.20 6.00
CA ALA A 83 2.09 -1.29 7.20
C ALA A 83 1.93 0.08 7.87
N LEU A 84 0.71 0.38 8.30
CA LEU A 84 0.36 1.49 9.17
C LEU A 84 -0.22 0.95 10.49
N PRO A 85 -0.07 1.65 11.62
CA PRO A 85 -0.29 1.07 12.95
C PRO A 85 -1.79 1.02 13.33
N TYR A 86 -2.61 0.46 12.46
CA TYR A 86 -4.04 0.27 12.63
C TYR A 86 -4.54 -0.99 11.91
N ASN A 87 -5.38 -1.76 12.58
CA ASN A 87 -6.13 -2.87 12.02
C ASN A 87 -7.62 -2.62 12.30
N ASP A 88 -8.44 -2.56 11.25
CA ASP A 88 -9.89 -2.35 11.38
C ASP A 88 -10.65 -3.61 11.84
N LYS A 89 -9.98 -4.77 11.92
CA LYS A 89 -10.58 -6.04 12.35
C LYS A 89 -10.49 -6.23 13.88
N ALA A 90 -11.54 -6.84 14.40
CA ALA A 90 -11.59 -7.41 15.75
C ALA A 90 -11.67 -8.95 15.67
N SER A 91 -11.78 -9.64 16.81
CA SER A 91 -12.02 -11.09 16.84
C SER A 91 -13.28 -11.49 16.06
N THR A 92 -14.29 -10.62 16.08
CA THR A 92 -15.49 -10.71 15.26
C THR A 92 -15.77 -9.36 14.60
N GLY A 93 -15.98 -9.37 13.29
CA GLY A 93 -16.36 -8.16 12.56
C GLY A 93 -15.27 -7.08 12.52
N HIS A 94 -15.70 -5.84 12.66
CA HIS A 94 -14.84 -4.66 12.65
C HIS A 94 -14.72 -4.06 14.04
N ARG A 95 -13.62 -3.35 14.28
CA ARG A 95 -13.46 -2.57 15.52
C ARG A 95 -14.56 -1.50 15.62
N PRO A 96 -15.06 -1.20 16.83
CA PRO A 96 -16.18 -0.27 17.01
C PRO A 96 -15.94 1.12 16.41
N GLU A 97 -14.69 1.59 16.40
CA GLU A 97 -14.32 2.89 15.85
C GLU A 97 -14.22 2.90 14.32
N ALA A 98 -14.00 1.74 13.67
CA ALA A 98 -13.68 1.68 12.24
C ALA A 98 -14.74 2.36 11.35
N PRO A 99 -16.07 2.15 11.54
CA PRO A 99 -17.09 2.83 10.74
C PRO A 99 -17.10 4.36 10.87
N ARG A 100 -16.51 4.90 11.95
CA ARG A 100 -16.42 6.33 12.22
C ARG A 100 -15.11 6.95 11.74
N VAL A 101 -14.00 6.22 11.83
CA VAL A 101 -12.66 6.79 11.63
C VAL A 101 -12.04 6.47 10.27
N VAL A 102 -12.43 5.36 9.62
CA VAL A 102 -11.91 5.00 8.30
C VAL A 102 -12.66 5.82 7.23
N PRO A 103 -11.99 6.73 6.48
CA PRO A 103 -12.68 7.70 5.63
C PRO A 103 -13.49 7.09 4.47
N TRP A 104 -13.19 5.85 4.09
CA TRP A 104 -13.83 5.11 3.00
C TRP A 104 -14.58 3.86 3.50
N PHE A 105 -14.89 3.79 4.79
CA PHE A 105 -15.47 2.58 5.38
C PHE A 105 -16.76 2.16 4.67
N LYS A 106 -17.68 3.10 4.49
CA LYS A 106 -19.02 2.83 3.92
C LYS A 106 -18.90 2.36 2.47
N GLU A 107 -18.01 2.99 1.71
CA GLU A 107 -17.78 2.73 0.29
C GLU A 107 -17.13 1.36 0.07
N ARG A 108 -16.29 0.90 1.00
CA ARG A 108 -15.58 -0.38 0.88
C ARG A 108 -16.15 -1.53 1.70
N TYR A 109 -17.19 -1.29 2.49
CA TYR A 109 -17.77 -2.33 3.33
C TYR A 109 -18.42 -3.43 2.47
N GLN A 110 -17.90 -4.64 2.59
CA GLN A 110 -18.39 -5.84 1.88
C GLN A 110 -18.76 -6.96 2.88
N GLY A 111 -19.15 -6.57 4.09
CA GLY A 111 -19.50 -7.49 5.17
C GLY A 111 -18.45 -7.56 6.29
N PRO A 112 -18.76 -8.32 7.36
CA PRO A 112 -17.97 -8.32 8.59
C PRO A 112 -16.63 -9.06 8.47
N ALA A 113 -16.45 -9.92 7.45
CA ALA A 113 -15.24 -10.73 7.30
C ALA A 113 -14.08 -9.98 6.65
N LEU A 114 -14.37 -9.04 5.75
CA LEU A 114 -13.35 -8.34 4.96
C LEU A 114 -12.89 -7.07 5.66
N SER A 115 -11.63 -6.68 5.46
CA SER A 115 -11.10 -5.39 5.87
C SER A 115 -11.50 -4.30 4.87
N THR A 116 -11.76 -3.11 5.38
CA THR A 116 -11.91 -1.87 4.61
C THR A 116 -10.57 -1.15 4.41
N CYS A 117 -9.54 -1.47 5.21
CA CYS A 117 -8.21 -0.88 5.14
C CYS A 117 -7.29 -1.60 4.13
N LYS A 118 -7.35 -2.94 4.08
CA LYS A 118 -6.50 -3.76 3.20
C LYS A 118 -6.58 -3.28 1.75
N GLY A 119 -5.41 -3.14 1.12
CA GLY A 119 -5.26 -2.76 -0.29
C GLY A 119 -5.43 -1.27 -0.57
N GLN A 120 -5.63 -0.43 0.46
CA GLN A 120 -5.60 1.02 0.30
C GLN A 120 -4.22 1.48 -0.19
N TRP A 121 -4.20 2.39 -1.17
CA TRP A 121 -2.95 2.98 -1.65
C TRP A 121 -2.50 4.14 -0.77
N ILE A 122 -1.18 4.21 -0.57
CA ILE A 122 -0.49 5.40 -0.06
C ILE A 122 0.58 5.85 -1.04
N ALA A 123 0.79 7.17 -1.10
CA ALA A 123 1.99 7.76 -1.67
C ALA A 123 3.02 7.93 -0.57
N ILE A 124 4.28 7.62 -0.86
CA ILE A 124 5.43 7.76 0.04
C ILE A 124 6.50 8.54 -0.71
N ARG A 125 7.12 9.54 -0.08
CA ARG A 125 8.18 10.32 -0.71
C ARG A 125 9.41 10.51 0.17
N LYS A 126 10.56 10.56 -0.49
CA LYS A 126 11.88 10.89 0.09
C LYS A 126 12.62 11.78 -0.90
N GLY A 127 12.95 13.01 -0.47
CA GLY A 127 13.55 14.00 -1.36
C GLY A 127 12.66 14.26 -2.57
N ASN A 128 13.21 14.05 -3.77
CA ASN A 128 12.50 14.23 -5.05
C ASN A 128 11.85 12.96 -5.59
N LYS A 129 11.95 11.81 -4.90
CA LYS A 129 11.36 10.54 -5.32
C LYS A 129 10.04 10.29 -4.61
N SER A 130 9.06 9.79 -5.37
CA SER A 130 7.78 9.31 -4.85
C SER A 130 7.50 7.89 -5.33
N VAL A 131 6.91 7.08 -4.46
CA VAL A 131 6.54 5.69 -4.72
C VAL A 131 5.16 5.43 -4.12
N TYR A 132 4.46 4.44 -4.67
CA TYR A 132 3.11 4.09 -4.23
C TYR A 132 3.09 2.64 -3.76
N ALA A 133 2.44 2.40 -2.63
CA ALA A 133 2.38 1.09 -1.99
C ALA A 133 0.96 0.77 -1.52
N GLN A 134 0.62 -0.51 -1.52
CA GLN A 134 -0.63 -1.02 -0.96
C GLN A 134 -0.48 -1.28 0.54
N TRP A 135 -1.48 -0.90 1.32
CA TRP A 135 -1.53 -1.18 2.75
C TRP A 135 -1.96 -2.64 2.97
N GLU A 136 -1.02 -3.49 3.39
CA GLU A 136 -1.22 -4.94 3.45
C GLU A 136 -1.01 -5.54 4.85
N ASP A 137 -0.52 -4.76 5.80
CA ASP A 137 -0.39 -5.18 7.20
C ASP A 137 -0.58 -4.04 8.23
N ALA A 138 -0.63 -4.38 9.52
CA ALA A 138 -0.78 -3.43 10.62
C ALA A 138 0.47 -3.42 11.51
N GLY A 139 1.08 -2.25 11.63
CA GLY A 139 2.35 -2.02 12.34
C GLY A 139 2.89 -0.63 11.99
N PRO A 140 3.98 -0.15 12.60
CA PRO A 140 4.90 -0.86 13.49
C PRO A 140 4.43 -0.90 14.95
N PHE A 141 4.80 -1.97 15.68
CA PHE A 141 4.64 -2.22 17.13
C PHE A 141 3.24 -2.21 17.74
N ARG A 142 2.23 -1.72 17.03
CA ARG A 142 0.83 -1.68 17.48
C ARG A 142 -0.13 -1.61 16.30
N THR A 143 -1.39 -1.92 16.56
CA THR A 143 -2.42 -2.07 15.53
C THR A 143 -3.70 -1.30 15.85
N ASP A 144 -3.65 -0.34 16.76
CA ASP A 144 -4.81 0.35 17.32
C ASP A 144 -4.71 1.88 17.26
N HIS A 145 -3.72 2.44 16.56
CA HIS A 145 -3.40 3.86 16.58
C HIS A 145 -4.11 4.68 15.49
N TRP A 146 -5.44 4.59 15.45
CA TRP A 146 -6.25 5.31 14.45
C TRP A 146 -6.11 6.83 14.53
N GLN A 147 -5.80 7.41 15.70
CA GLN A 147 -5.62 8.85 15.87
C GLN A 147 -4.43 9.39 15.07
N TYR A 148 -3.38 8.58 14.89
CA TYR A 148 -2.27 8.92 14.00
C TYR A 148 -2.60 8.60 12.55
N VAL A 149 -3.18 7.43 12.29
CA VAL A 149 -3.44 6.98 10.91
C VAL A 149 -4.46 7.90 10.22
N PHE A 150 -5.59 8.18 10.87
CA PHE A 150 -6.69 8.97 10.32
C PHE A 150 -6.91 10.34 10.99
N GLY A 151 -6.35 10.57 12.19
CA GLY A 151 -6.51 11.83 12.94
C GLY A 151 -5.36 12.81 12.72
N ASN A 152 -4.90 13.52 13.76
CA ASN A 152 -3.80 14.50 13.66
C ASN A 152 -2.58 14.16 14.53
N ASP A 153 -2.61 13.01 15.20
CA ASP A 153 -1.53 12.62 16.11
C ASP A 153 -0.24 12.30 15.34
N ARG A 154 0.89 12.27 16.07
CA ARG A 154 2.17 11.71 15.61
C ARG A 154 2.25 10.23 16.01
N PRO A 155 3.12 9.42 15.36
CA PRO A 155 3.44 8.09 15.87
C PRO A 155 3.85 8.17 17.35
N LYS A 156 3.41 7.20 18.17
CA LYS A 156 3.86 7.12 19.57
C LYS A 156 5.31 6.61 19.63
N PRO A 157 6.07 6.95 20.68
CA PRO A 157 7.37 6.35 20.93
C PRO A 157 7.29 4.81 20.89
N ASN A 158 8.29 4.19 20.28
CA ASN A 158 8.47 2.75 20.19
C ASN A 158 9.97 2.43 20.06
N LEU A 159 10.34 1.13 20.03
CA LEU A 159 11.74 0.68 19.97
C LEU A 159 12.49 1.25 18.76
N ASN A 160 11.79 1.54 17.65
CA ASN A 160 12.36 2.18 16.46
C ASN A 160 12.13 3.70 16.46
N LYS A 161 12.33 4.37 17.60
CA LYS A 161 12.33 5.84 17.72
C LYS A 161 11.03 6.51 17.23
N GLY A 162 9.88 5.84 17.41
CA GLY A 162 8.59 6.36 16.96
C GLY A 162 8.33 6.11 15.48
N ALA A 163 8.73 4.93 14.98
CA ALA A 163 8.34 4.46 13.66
C ALA A 163 6.82 4.54 13.49
N GLY A 164 6.36 5.04 12.34
CA GLY A 164 4.95 5.20 12.02
C GLY A 164 4.55 4.61 10.68
N LEU A 165 5.50 4.02 9.97
CA LEU A 165 5.32 3.40 8.66
C LEU A 165 6.36 2.29 8.52
N ASP A 166 5.92 1.08 8.19
CA ASP A 166 6.82 0.04 7.68
C ASP A 166 6.62 -0.11 6.18
N VAL A 167 7.71 -0.32 5.44
CA VAL A 167 7.68 -0.44 3.98
C VAL A 167 8.40 -1.69 3.50
N SER A 168 7.95 -2.22 2.37
CA SER A 168 8.56 -3.40 1.75
C SER A 168 9.99 -3.13 1.25
N PRO A 169 10.79 -4.18 0.99
CA PRO A 169 12.08 -4.05 0.34
C PRO A 169 11.99 -3.33 -1.02
N ALA A 170 10.91 -3.53 -1.79
CA ALA A 170 10.71 -2.85 -3.07
C ALA A 170 10.59 -1.31 -2.92
N VAL A 171 9.88 -0.86 -1.89
CA VAL A 171 9.76 0.57 -1.55
C VAL A 171 11.12 1.12 -1.10
N ARG A 172 11.81 0.40 -0.21
CA ARG A 172 13.17 0.75 0.24
C ARG A 172 14.10 0.93 -0.95
N ASP A 173 14.17 -0.07 -1.83
CA ASP A 173 15.09 -0.09 -2.98
C ASP A 173 14.79 1.05 -3.97
N TYR A 174 13.51 1.32 -4.23
CA TYR A 174 13.11 2.40 -5.13
C TYR A 174 13.51 3.79 -4.60
N LEU A 175 13.22 4.04 -3.32
CA LEU A 175 13.51 5.32 -2.67
C LEU A 175 14.98 5.45 -2.26
N GLY A 176 15.73 4.35 -2.14
CA GLY A 176 17.10 4.33 -1.63
C GLY A 176 17.17 4.56 -0.12
N LEU A 177 16.22 3.99 0.64
CA LEU A 177 16.16 4.16 2.09
C LEU A 177 17.22 3.31 2.80
N GLN A 178 17.70 3.83 3.93
CA GLN A 178 18.39 3.02 4.94
C GLN A 178 17.40 2.12 5.70
N GLU A 179 17.89 1.19 6.53
CA GLU A 179 17.04 0.30 7.34
C GLU A 179 16.04 1.07 8.22
N THR A 180 16.46 2.21 8.76
CA THR A 180 15.61 3.21 9.41
C THR A 180 15.89 4.55 8.77
N ASP A 181 14.84 5.20 8.26
CA ASP A 181 14.94 6.50 7.62
C ASP A 181 13.68 7.34 7.94
N VAL A 182 13.56 8.51 7.32
CA VAL A 182 12.43 9.43 7.49
C VAL A 182 11.82 9.73 6.12
N THR A 183 10.52 9.49 5.99
CA THR A 183 9.73 9.75 4.78
C THR A 183 8.50 10.59 5.09
N ASP A 184 7.86 11.12 4.05
CA ASP A 184 6.48 11.60 4.15
C ASP A 184 5.54 10.60 3.49
N TRP A 185 4.31 10.47 3.98
CA TRP A 185 3.28 9.65 3.32
C TRP A 185 1.89 10.30 3.35
N LYS A 186 1.01 9.91 2.43
CA LYS A 186 -0.43 10.22 2.46
C LYS A 186 -1.26 9.09 1.86
N PHE A 187 -2.53 9.00 2.23
CA PHE A 187 -3.48 8.20 1.47
C PHE A 187 -3.70 8.81 0.10
N VAL A 188 -3.95 7.97 -0.90
CA VAL A 188 -4.33 8.37 -2.25
C VAL A 188 -5.41 7.45 -2.77
N ASP A 189 -6.35 7.99 -3.53
CA ASP A 189 -7.26 7.20 -4.32
C ASP A 189 -6.53 6.59 -5.53
N PHE A 190 -7.05 5.50 -6.10
CA PHE A 190 -6.34 4.77 -7.15
C PHE A 190 -6.12 5.59 -8.42
N ASP A 191 -7.04 6.51 -8.74
CA ASP A 191 -6.92 7.44 -9.86
C ASP A 191 -5.79 8.47 -9.71
N GLU A 192 -5.33 8.71 -8.48
CA GLU A 192 -4.15 9.51 -8.17
C GLU A 192 -2.83 8.71 -8.25
N VAL A 193 -2.88 7.39 -8.47
CA VAL A 193 -1.70 6.53 -8.56
C VAL A 193 -1.25 6.44 -10.04
N PRO A 194 -0.14 7.08 -10.44
CA PRO A 194 0.35 6.97 -11.80
C PRO A 194 0.97 5.59 -12.06
N PRO A 195 1.09 5.16 -13.33
CA PRO A 195 1.86 3.98 -13.68
C PRO A 195 3.31 4.09 -13.20
N GLY A 196 3.88 2.98 -12.73
CA GLY A 196 5.26 2.89 -12.27
C GLY A 196 5.65 1.45 -11.93
N PRO A 197 6.83 1.21 -11.32
CA PRO A 197 7.24 -0.14 -10.94
C PRO A 197 6.23 -0.87 -10.04
N TRP A 198 5.47 -0.14 -9.21
CA TRP A 198 4.39 -0.66 -8.36
C TRP A 198 3.15 -1.16 -9.09
N ALA A 199 3.03 -0.93 -10.40
CA ALA A 199 1.87 -1.33 -11.19
C ALA A 199 2.02 -2.71 -11.86
N ARG A 200 3.19 -3.35 -11.75
CA ARG A 200 3.60 -4.43 -12.66
C ARG A 200 3.21 -5.85 -12.24
N PHE A 201 3.11 -6.12 -10.95
CA PHE A 201 2.99 -7.48 -10.41
C PHE A 201 1.95 -7.56 -9.30
N GLY A 202 1.43 -8.77 -9.09
CA GLY A 202 0.50 -9.09 -8.02
C GLY A 202 -0.94 -9.24 -8.50
N ASP A 203 -1.59 -10.35 -8.15
CA ASP A 203 -3.00 -10.62 -8.42
C ASP A 203 -3.92 -9.70 -7.61
N ASN A 204 -3.46 -9.17 -6.46
CA ASN A 204 -4.15 -8.15 -5.66
C ASN A 204 -3.87 -6.71 -6.14
N ASN A 205 -3.05 -6.52 -7.17
CA ASN A 205 -2.67 -5.20 -7.66
C ASN A 205 -3.81 -4.60 -8.50
N THR A 206 -4.28 -3.42 -8.14
CA THR A 206 -5.39 -2.75 -8.83
C THR A 206 -5.12 -2.53 -10.32
N PHE A 207 -3.88 -2.26 -10.72
CA PHE A 207 -3.48 -2.14 -12.12
C PHE A 207 -3.66 -3.46 -12.88
N VAL A 208 -3.12 -4.55 -12.34
CA VAL A 208 -3.18 -5.90 -12.94
C VAL A 208 -4.62 -6.40 -13.00
N ILE A 209 -5.42 -6.14 -11.97
CA ILE A 209 -6.85 -6.47 -11.95
C ILE A 209 -7.60 -5.74 -13.07
N ASN A 210 -7.36 -4.43 -13.23
CA ASN A 210 -8.04 -3.62 -14.23
C ASN A 210 -7.62 -3.99 -15.66
N GLU A 211 -6.34 -4.27 -15.89
CA GLU A 211 -5.84 -4.77 -17.18
C GLU A 211 -6.54 -6.09 -17.57
N ARG A 212 -6.59 -7.06 -16.65
CA ARG A 212 -7.28 -8.34 -16.89
C ARG A 212 -8.77 -8.15 -17.21
N LYS A 213 -9.45 -7.28 -16.47
CA LYS A 213 -10.87 -6.94 -16.74
C LYS A 213 -11.05 -6.30 -18.12
N GLY A 214 -10.14 -5.42 -18.51
CA GLY A 214 -10.14 -4.78 -19.83
C GLY A 214 -9.99 -5.80 -20.97
N VAL A 215 -9.05 -6.74 -20.83
CA VAL A 215 -8.84 -7.83 -21.81
C VAL A 215 -10.07 -8.73 -21.91
N LEU A 216 -10.65 -9.14 -20.78
CA LEU A 216 -11.87 -9.96 -20.77
C LEU A 216 -13.07 -9.24 -21.40
N ALA A 217 -13.21 -7.93 -21.17
CA ALA A 217 -14.26 -7.13 -21.79
C ALA A 217 -14.07 -6.98 -23.31
N GLN A 218 -12.83 -6.92 -23.80
CA GLN A 218 -12.55 -6.90 -25.24
C GLN A 218 -12.81 -8.25 -25.89
N ALA A 219 -12.41 -9.36 -25.24
CA ALA A 219 -12.62 -10.72 -25.75
C ALA A 219 -14.09 -11.13 -25.82
N SER A 220 -14.96 -10.53 -25.00
CA SER A 220 -16.40 -10.81 -24.97
C SER A 220 -17.24 -9.94 -25.91
N ARG A 221 -16.64 -9.00 -26.65
CA ARG A 221 -17.35 -8.21 -27.68
C ARG A 221 -17.62 -9.07 -28.92
N PRO A 222 -18.87 -9.15 -29.42
CA PRO A 222 -19.15 -9.82 -30.69
C PRO A 222 -18.40 -9.12 -31.83
N PRO A 223 -17.95 -9.86 -32.86
CA PRO A 223 -17.29 -9.27 -34.02
C PRO A 223 -18.21 -8.23 -34.65
N ALA A 224 -17.64 -7.08 -35.03
CA ALA A 224 -18.39 -6.03 -35.72
C ALA A 224 -19.04 -6.62 -36.97
N SER A 225 -20.36 -6.58 -37.02
CA SER A 225 -21.13 -7.00 -38.19
C SER A 225 -20.66 -6.18 -39.38
N ALA A 226 -20.05 -6.85 -40.36
CA ALA A 226 -19.76 -6.25 -41.64
C ALA A 226 -21.10 -5.77 -42.23
N ILE A 227 -21.25 -4.46 -42.39
CA ILE A 227 -22.40 -3.85 -43.05
C ILE A 227 -22.37 -4.36 -44.50
N PRO A 228 -23.37 -5.14 -44.96
CA PRO A 228 -23.41 -5.57 -46.34
C PRO A 228 -23.68 -4.33 -47.21
N ARG A 229 -22.86 -4.15 -48.25
CA ARG A 229 -23.08 -3.17 -49.32
C ARG A 229 -24.09 -3.71 -50.33
#